data_AF-A0A532UDR6-F1
#
_entry.id   AF-A0A532UDR6-F1
#
_cell.length_a   1.000
_cell.length_b   1.000
_cell.length_c   1.000
_cell.angle_alpha   90.00
_cell.angle_beta   90.00
_cell.angle_gamma   90.00
#
_symmetry.space_group_name_H-M   'P 1'
#
loop_
_entity.id
_entity.type
_entity.pdbx_description
1 polymer ?
#
loop_
_entity_poly.entity_id
_entity_poly.type
_entity_poly.pdbx_seq_one_letter_code
_entity_poly.pdbx_strand_id
1 'polypeptide(L)'
;MGVEGTYRQANRIARTRVLGVDYHHIALPGGDDLYLTEHGLPFLENLLPANFWTDSDWFKNHSEKLRGTSTLYKITTKKFHGRSKDIVIKWNRMGQDIPGSFDLDELDIEFNSPFEEFALLMELRNTQHESGGCVFTHKPLAIYVPKGRVDLDRLGRRDYKMKDILSRHNEIQLHMFRSYAVIYEWIKGIDTVQAFEQGTLGKQEMTQLTLRYVSDIREKGFIVGDPKPHHVIVRPRERGTVARDRSGEILYAVVDFELLRRTAEREKLIRASKRKMYLKKQMHRFEDRELVPFSSSLKPVQIMGVDYVCGPVEGTGGVLWVVGKDPTLFDYFLPEKWRDTPRIRLSVFDQVYRTTTKDDIHLVWKVSRVGELPDLDPFTDAENRIIEHGYHSPFEEFALALELNNQGVPTTYPRAIYMAAKKSDMDESLRDDSRYCSHAYLLTPEGMPILRRGHDYIIFWGHWNGPDELLALRDESPYQGIDALLCYRKGLLAKHTHLRLMEIARKKLASLGIEDLNLKGNHILLSVDNSGQLVKDRNGIPDIRICNFELLKRVQP
;
A
#
# COMPACT_ATOMS: atom_id res chain seq x y z
N MET A 1 39.45 25.72 13.63
CA MET A 1 39.26 24.29 13.29
C MET A 1 37.79 24.12 12.96
N GLY A 2 37.50 24.00 11.67
CA GLY A 2 36.17 24.22 11.10
C GLY A 2 35.21 23.05 11.30
N VAL A 3 33.92 23.40 11.37
CA VAL A 3 32.73 22.55 11.47
C VAL A 3 32.58 21.56 10.29
N GLU A 4 33.50 21.58 9.32
CA GLU A 4 33.53 20.67 8.16
C GLU A 4 33.81 19.20 8.53
N GLY A 5 34.44 18.93 9.67
CA GLY A 5 34.82 17.57 10.08
C GLY A 5 33.75 16.77 10.83
N THR A 6 32.74 17.44 11.42
CA THR A 6 31.93 16.80 12.48
C THR A 6 30.63 16.14 12.00
N TYR A 7 30.17 16.40 10.77
CA TYR A 7 28.88 15.87 10.27
C TYR A 7 29.00 14.82 9.15
N ARG A 8 30.18 14.59 8.58
CA ARG A 8 30.40 13.51 7.59
C ARG A 8 30.64 12.13 8.22
N GLN A 9 30.86 12.04 9.54
CA GLN A 9 31.40 10.83 10.16
C GLN A 9 30.40 9.89 10.87
N ALA A 10 29.08 10.16 10.84
CA ALA A 10 28.13 9.25 11.51
C ALA A 10 26.71 9.14 10.90
N ASN A 11 26.37 9.83 9.82
CA ASN A 11 25.00 9.81 9.30
C ASN A 11 24.85 8.76 8.19
N ARG A 12 24.26 7.61 8.53
CA ARG A 12 23.78 6.66 7.53
C ARG A 12 22.58 7.31 6.82
N ILE A 13 22.77 7.81 5.60
CA ILE A 13 21.67 8.27 4.76
C ILE A 13 20.96 7.03 4.25
N ALA A 14 19.80 6.71 4.83
CA ALA A 14 18.95 5.65 4.34
C ALA A 14 18.01 6.22 3.27
N ARG A 15 17.80 5.48 2.18
CA ARG A 15 16.70 5.78 1.26
C ARG A 15 15.46 5.07 1.78
N THR A 16 14.37 5.80 1.94
CA THR A 16 13.06 5.25 2.26
C THR A 16 12.03 5.81 1.30
N ARG A 17 11.00 5.03 1.00
CA ARG A 17 9.88 5.47 0.16
C ARG A 17 8.62 5.42 1.00
N VAL A 18 7.91 6.54 1.09
CA VAL A 18 6.70 6.68 1.89
C VAL A 18 5.61 7.31 1.04
N LEU A 19 4.48 6.63 0.92
CA LEU A 19 3.31 7.00 0.12
C LEU A 19 3.67 7.38 -1.33
N GLY A 20 4.63 6.66 -1.90
CA GLY A 20 5.11 6.86 -3.26
C GLY A 20 6.16 7.96 -3.44
N VAL A 21 6.52 8.69 -2.38
CA VAL A 21 7.57 9.73 -2.37
C VAL A 21 8.87 9.17 -1.84
N ASP A 22 9.96 9.40 -2.57
CA ASP A 22 11.30 9.01 -2.15
C ASP A 22 11.90 10.05 -1.19
N TYR A 23 12.44 9.56 -0.07
CA TYR A 23 13.09 10.35 0.96
C TYR A 23 14.51 9.86 1.23
N HIS A 24 15.39 10.82 1.45
CA HIS A 24 16.66 10.60 2.13
C HIS A 24 16.47 10.83 3.63
N HIS A 25 16.43 9.74 4.41
CA HIS A 25 16.32 9.77 5.86
C HIS A 25 17.69 9.93 6.51
N ILE A 26 17.79 10.91 7.40
CA ILE A 26 18.97 11.26 8.16
C ILE A 26 18.61 11.27 9.63
N ALA A 27 19.14 10.31 10.39
CA ALA A 27 19.15 10.37 11.85
C ALA A 27 20.20 11.40 12.28
N LEU A 28 19.78 12.44 12.98
CA LEU A 28 20.64 13.54 13.43
C LEU A 28 21.27 13.22 14.80
N PRO A 29 22.46 13.79 15.11
CA PRO A 29 23.03 13.72 16.44
C PRO A 29 22.04 14.23 17.49
N GLY A 30 21.74 13.38 18.47
CA GLY A 30 20.75 13.70 19.51
C GLY A 30 19.40 13.01 19.34
N GLY A 31 19.16 12.27 18.26
CA GLY A 31 17.96 11.42 18.07
C GLY A 31 16.81 12.07 17.31
N ASP A 32 17.04 13.25 16.73
CA ASP A 32 16.09 13.87 15.80
C ASP A 32 16.16 13.18 14.43
N ASP A 33 15.09 13.30 13.63
CA ASP A 33 15.05 12.78 12.26
C ASP A 33 14.81 13.89 11.25
N LEU A 34 15.45 13.77 10.09
CA LEU A 34 15.21 14.62 8.92
C LEU A 34 14.96 13.74 7.69
N TYR A 35 13.81 13.96 7.04
CA TYR A 35 13.45 13.28 5.79
C TYR A 35 13.47 14.30 4.66
N LEU A 36 14.41 14.18 3.74
CA LEU A 36 14.58 15.10 2.60
C LEU A 36 13.95 14.53 1.35
N THR A 37 13.15 15.35 0.67
CA THR A 37 12.67 15.02 -0.68
C THR A 37 13.79 15.27 -1.69
N GLU A 38 13.60 14.84 -2.94
CA GLU A 38 14.49 15.20 -4.04
C GLU A 38 14.63 16.72 -4.24
N HIS A 39 13.61 17.51 -3.90
CA HIS A 39 13.67 18.96 -3.97
C HIS A 39 14.52 19.57 -2.83
N GLY A 40 14.54 18.93 -1.66
CA GLY A 40 15.34 19.36 -0.51
C GLY A 40 16.79 18.92 -0.58
N LEU A 41 17.08 17.77 -1.18
CA LEU A 41 18.42 17.16 -1.20
C LEU A 41 19.55 18.10 -1.65
N PRO A 42 19.40 18.94 -2.71
CA PRO A 42 20.43 19.89 -3.12
C PRO A 42 20.76 20.97 -2.07
N PHE A 43 19.92 21.10 -1.03
CA PHE A 43 20.04 22.07 0.05
C PHE A 43 20.17 21.39 1.42
N LEU A 44 20.59 20.12 1.45
CA LEU A 44 20.75 19.31 2.67
C LEU A 44 21.38 20.11 3.82
N GLU A 45 22.51 20.77 3.55
CA GLU A 45 23.27 21.48 4.56
C GLU A 45 22.52 22.71 5.06
N ASN A 46 21.84 23.45 4.18
CA ASN A 46 20.98 24.55 4.61
C ASN A 46 19.78 24.07 5.44
N LEU A 47 19.29 22.85 5.16
CA LEU A 47 18.11 22.25 5.80
C LEU A 47 18.42 21.46 7.07
N LEU A 48 19.67 21.45 7.54
CA LEU A 48 19.99 20.96 8.89
C LEU A 48 19.40 21.92 9.94
N PRO A 49 18.65 21.44 10.96
CA PRO A 49 17.99 22.28 11.96
C PRO A 49 18.91 23.29 12.67
N ALA A 50 20.20 22.97 12.86
CA ALA A 50 21.20 23.86 13.44
C ALA A 50 21.47 25.14 12.63
N ASN A 51 21.04 25.15 11.37
CA ASN A 51 21.18 26.29 10.46
C ASN A 51 19.94 27.19 10.43
N PHE A 52 18.91 26.89 11.21
CA PHE A 52 17.74 27.75 11.34
C PHE A 52 17.00 27.58 12.67
N TRP A 53 16.50 26.38 12.99
CA TRP A 53 15.53 26.14 14.07
C TRP A 53 16.16 25.91 15.45
N THR A 54 17.19 25.06 15.54
CA THR A 54 17.77 24.69 16.85
C THR A 54 18.79 25.70 17.37
N ASP A 55 19.15 26.70 16.55
CA ASP A 55 19.87 27.89 16.99
C ASP A 55 18.85 29.00 17.32
N SER A 56 18.55 29.16 18.61
CA SER A 56 17.57 30.12 19.11
C SER A 56 17.90 31.56 18.74
N ASP A 57 19.18 31.94 18.74
CA ASP A 57 19.62 33.30 18.42
C ASP A 57 19.47 33.56 16.93
N TRP A 58 19.83 32.59 16.09
CA TRP A 58 19.62 32.69 14.66
C TRP A 58 18.13 32.78 14.32
N PHE A 59 17.32 31.87 14.88
CA PHE A 59 15.87 31.83 14.66
C PHE A 59 15.23 33.16 15.03
N LYS A 60 15.52 33.71 16.21
CA LYS A 60 14.94 34.97 16.68
C LYS A 60 15.25 36.16 15.75
N ASN A 61 16.45 36.18 15.17
CA ASN A 61 16.91 37.31 14.35
C ASN A 61 16.61 37.14 12.84
N HIS A 62 16.32 35.93 12.37
CA HIS A 62 16.17 35.61 10.94
C HIS A 62 14.85 34.90 10.61
N SER A 63 13.87 34.96 11.51
CA SER A 63 12.53 34.44 11.27
C SER A 63 11.46 35.52 11.38
N GLU A 64 10.39 35.31 10.63
CA GLU A 64 9.19 36.13 10.63
C GLU A 64 7.99 35.21 10.81
N LYS A 65 7.18 35.46 11.84
CA LYS A 65 5.92 34.71 12.01
C LYS A 65 4.91 35.18 10.96
N LEU A 66 4.39 34.24 10.18
CA LEU A 66 3.40 34.54 9.15
C LEU A 66 2.00 34.64 9.77
N ARG A 67 1.11 35.40 9.12
CA ARG A 67 -0.30 35.52 9.53
C ARG A 67 -1.02 34.18 9.30
N GLY A 68 -1.94 33.84 10.21
CA GLY A 68 -2.75 32.63 10.12
C GLY A 68 -2.99 31.96 11.48
N THR A 69 -3.80 30.92 11.49
CA THR A 69 -4.14 30.13 12.69
C THR A 69 -3.07 29.10 13.05
N SER A 70 -2.20 28.74 12.09
CA SER A 70 -1.13 27.76 12.27
C SER A 70 0.17 28.41 12.73
N THR A 71 1.04 27.64 13.39
CA THR A 71 2.38 28.09 13.79
C THR A 71 3.33 28.01 12.59
N LEU A 72 3.34 29.11 11.82
CA LEU A 72 4.06 29.26 10.56
C LEU A 72 5.16 30.32 10.67
N TYR A 73 6.38 29.99 10.23
CA TYR A 73 7.47 30.96 10.15
C TYR A 73 8.14 30.91 8.79
N LYS A 74 8.40 32.08 8.22
CA LYS A 74 9.39 32.27 7.16
C LYS A 74 10.75 32.41 7.84
N ILE A 75 11.76 31.70 7.36
CA ILE A 75 13.10 31.70 7.95
C ILE A 75 14.14 31.77 6.84
N THR A 76 15.17 32.59 7.03
CA THR A 76 16.37 32.56 6.20
C THR A 76 17.43 31.68 6.87
N THR A 77 17.83 30.59 6.21
CA THR A 77 18.85 29.67 6.74
C THR A 77 20.22 30.35 6.80
N LYS A 78 21.09 29.87 7.70
CA LYS A 78 22.52 30.21 7.66
C LYS A 78 23.12 29.95 6.29
N LYS A 79 24.18 30.72 5.98
CA LYS A 79 24.94 30.55 4.74
C LYS A 79 25.80 29.31 4.82
N PHE A 80 25.69 28.46 3.82
CA PHE A 80 26.56 27.31 3.61
C PHE A 80 27.09 27.36 2.18
N HIS A 81 28.41 27.25 1.98
CA HIS A 81 29.07 27.52 0.69
C HIS A 81 28.58 28.80 -0.01
N GLY A 82 28.39 29.88 0.76
CA GLY A 82 27.94 31.18 0.25
C GLY A 82 26.44 31.28 -0.09
N ARG A 83 25.66 30.21 0.07
CA ARG A 83 24.22 30.17 -0.26
C ARG A 83 23.37 30.09 1.01
N SER A 84 22.33 30.91 1.08
CA SER A 84 21.23 30.79 2.04
C SER A 84 19.95 30.39 1.30
N LYS A 85 18.98 29.87 2.04
CA LYS A 85 17.66 29.49 1.52
C LYS A 85 16.59 30.18 2.36
N ASP A 86 15.57 30.72 1.71
CA ASP A 86 14.34 31.12 2.38
C ASP A 86 13.38 29.94 2.40
N ILE A 87 12.94 29.58 3.60
CA ILE A 87 12.07 28.43 3.85
C ILE A 87 10.84 28.84 4.66
N VAL A 88 9.81 28.01 4.59
CA VAL A 88 8.67 28.05 5.52
C VAL A 88 8.71 26.79 6.35
N ILE A 89 8.63 26.95 7.68
CA ILE A 89 8.38 25.83 8.60
C ILE A 89 6.91 25.89 9.04
N LYS A 90 6.23 24.74 8.97
CA LYS A 90 4.87 24.55 9.48
C LYS A 90 4.84 23.33 10.39
N TRP A 91 4.35 23.48 11.61
CA TRP A 91 4.07 22.33 12.48
C TRP A 91 2.80 21.63 12.02
N ASN A 92 2.92 20.35 11.68
CA ASN A 92 1.83 19.54 11.16
C ASN A 92 0.79 19.25 12.26
N ARG A 93 -0.49 19.30 11.87
CA ARG A 93 -1.65 19.22 12.76
C ARG A 93 -2.33 17.85 12.74
N MET A 94 -1.66 16.80 12.25
CA MET A 94 -2.24 15.46 12.21
C MET A 94 -2.77 15.04 13.58
N GLY A 95 -3.96 14.43 13.58
CA GLY A 95 -4.66 13.99 14.79
C GLY A 95 -5.37 15.09 15.57
N GLN A 96 -5.31 16.36 15.17
CA GLN A 96 -6.07 17.46 15.79
C GLN A 96 -7.51 17.53 15.28
N ASP A 97 -8.36 18.27 15.99
CA ASP A 97 -9.69 18.66 15.50
C ASP A 97 -9.58 19.85 14.55
N ILE A 98 -10.40 19.85 13.50
CA ILE A 98 -10.46 20.97 12.56
C ILE A 98 -11.34 22.07 13.16
N PRO A 99 -10.82 23.29 13.39
CA PRO A 99 -11.61 24.36 13.97
C PRO A 99 -12.80 24.74 13.06
N GLY A 100 -14.01 24.80 13.63
CA GLY A 100 -15.23 25.18 12.91
C GLY A 100 -15.92 24.06 12.13
N SER A 101 -15.57 22.80 12.38
CA SER A 101 -16.06 21.62 11.63
C SER A 101 -17.49 21.16 11.92
N PHE A 102 -18.29 21.92 12.66
CA PHE A 102 -19.66 21.48 13.04
C PHE A 102 -20.57 21.22 11.83
N ASP A 103 -20.24 21.74 10.64
CA ASP A 103 -20.95 21.50 9.37
C ASP A 103 -20.12 20.67 8.34
N LEU A 104 -18.92 20.18 8.70
CA LEU A 104 -18.01 19.43 7.79
C LEU A 104 -18.11 17.91 7.95
N ASP A 105 -19.00 17.42 8.83
CA ASP A 105 -19.22 15.98 9.07
C ASP A 105 -19.66 15.22 7.80
N GLU A 106 -20.15 15.91 6.76
CA GLU A 106 -20.51 15.29 5.48
C GLU A 106 -19.31 14.90 4.58
N LEU A 107 -18.08 15.39 4.85
CA LEU A 107 -16.92 15.18 3.97
C LEU A 107 -15.78 14.33 4.55
N ASP A 108 -15.89 13.83 5.80
CA ASP A 108 -14.85 13.02 6.47
C ASP A 108 -13.43 13.64 6.32
N ILE A 109 -13.33 14.95 6.54
CA ILE A 109 -12.08 15.70 6.36
C ILE A 109 -11.28 15.68 7.67
N GLU A 110 -10.03 15.23 7.58
CA GLU A 110 -9.05 15.25 8.65
C GLU A 110 -7.72 15.86 8.16
N PHE A 111 -6.88 16.32 9.10
CA PHE A 111 -5.51 16.74 8.80
C PHE A 111 -4.65 15.57 8.31
N ASN A 112 -4.04 15.76 7.15
CA ASN A 112 -3.05 14.85 6.60
C ASN A 112 -1.84 14.70 7.54
N SER A 113 -1.28 13.50 7.61
CA SER A 113 0.08 13.30 8.12
C SER A 113 1.09 14.12 7.30
N PRO A 114 2.29 14.40 7.84
CA PRO A 114 3.30 15.14 7.07
C PRO A 114 3.72 14.41 5.79
N PHE A 115 3.63 13.07 5.76
CA PHE A 115 3.95 12.26 4.57
C PHE A 115 2.78 12.24 3.57
N GLU A 116 1.53 12.17 4.05
CA GLU A 116 0.34 12.28 3.20
C GLU A 116 0.27 13.65 2.52
N GLU A 117 0.55 14.73 3.27
CA GLU A 117 0.59 16.09 2.73
C GLU A 117 1.60 16.22 1.58
N PHE A 118 2.82 15.70 1.77
CA PHE A 118 3.85 15.73 0.73
C PHE A 118 3.50 14.81 -0.45
N ALA A 119 2.96 13.62 -0.21
CA ALA A 119 2.55 12.70 -1.27
C ALA A 119 1.48 13.31 -2.18
N LEU A 120 0.44 13.89 -1.59
CA LEU A 120 -0.63 14.55 -2.33
C LEU A 120 -0.14 15.80 -3.07
N LEU A 121 0.73 16.59 -2.45
CA LEU A 121 1.32 17.76 -3.11
C LEU A 121 2.20 17.38 -4.30
N MET A 122 3.06 16.36 -4.16
CA MET A 122 3.89 15.87 -5.25
C MET A 122 3.02 15.31 -6.38
N GLU A 123 1.95 14.59 -6.06
CA GLU A 123 0.99 14.11 -7.05
C GLU A 123 0.29 15.26 -7.80
N LEU A 124 -0.21 16.28 -7.07
CA LEU A 124 -0.82 17.46 -7.67
C LEU A 124 0.15 18.16 -8.63
N ARG A 125 1.42 18.31 -8.24
CA ARG A 125 2.46 18.92 -9.09
C ARG A 125 2.71 18.11 -10.36
N ASN A 126 2.65 16.79 -10.29
CA ASN A 126 2.88 15.91 -11.43
C ASN A 126 1.73 15.89 -12.44
N THR A 127 0.53 16.39 -12.07
CA THR A 127 -0.61 16.51 -13.01
C THR A 127 -0.36 17.44 -14.20
N GLN A 128 0.68 18.27 -14.16
CA GLN A 128 1.13 19.06 -15.32
C GLN A 128 1.55 18.18 -16.51
N HIS A 129 1.88 16.90 -16.26
CA HIS A 129 2.21 15.92 -17.29
C HIS A 129 0.99 15.10 -17.74
N GLU A 130 -0.13 15.19 -17.02
CA GLU A 130 -1.37 14.45 -17.29
C GLU A 130 -2.37 15.29 -18.11
N SER A 131 -2.48 16.59 -17.79
CA SER A 131 -3.41 17.50 -18.44
C SER A 131 -2.84 18.92 -18.54
N GLY A 132 -3.37 19.72 -19.48
CA GLY A 132 -2.97 21.12 -19.64
C GLY A 132 -3.20 21.97 -18.38
N GLY A 133 -2.47 23.08 -18.25
CA GLY A 133 -2.50 23.95 -17.07
C GLY A 133 -1.60 23.49 -15.93
N CYS A 134 -1.12 24.42 -15.12
CA CYS A 134 -0.25 24.16 -13.97
C CYS A 134 -0.76 24.90 -12.73
N VAL A 135 -0.91 24.18 -11.62
CA VAL A 135 -1.13 24.79 -10.30
C VAL A 135 0.23 24.98 -9.66
N PHE A 136 0.71 26.22 -9.59
CA PHE A 136 1.99 26.52 -8.96
C PHE A 136 1.88 26.35 -7.45
N THR A 137 2.80 25.61 -6.86
CA THR A 137 2.86 25.38 -5.41
C THR A 137 4.28 25.57 -4.89
N HIS A 138 4.45 25.79 -3.57
CA HIS A 138 5.80 25.73 -3.00
C HIS A 138 6.35 24.31 -3.07
N LYS A 139 7.68 24.17 -3.15
CA LYS A 139 8.32 22.86 -3.18
C LYS A 139 8.39 22.28 -1.77
N PRO A 140 7.90 21.05 -1.52
CA PRO A 140 8.15 20.34 -0.28
C PRO A 140 9.63 19.94 -0.21
N LEU A 141 10.36 20.48 0.75
CA LEU A 141 11.82 20.27 0.87
C LEU A 141 12.14 19.15 1.87
N ALA A 142 11.57 19.21 3.07
CA ALA A 142 11.92 18.25 4.13
C ALA A 142 10.82 18.10 5.19
N ILE A 143 10.87 16.99 5.93
CA ILE A 143 10.11 16.78 7.16
C ILE A 143 11.13 16.65 8.30
N TYR A 144 11.03 17.53 9.30
CA TYR A 144 11.85 17.49 10.50
C TYR A 144 11.05 16.96 11.69
N VAL A 145 11.62 16.01 12.43
CA VAL A 145 10.98 15.34 13.56
C VAL A 145 11.91 15.43 14.77
N PRO A 146 11.66 16.36 15.71
CA PRO A 146 12.40 16.41 16.98
C PRO A 146 12.24 15.11 17.78
N LYS A 147 13.27 14.69 18.52
CA LYS A 147 13.19 13.53 19.43
C LYS A 147 12.23 13.74 20.61
N GLY A 148 11.94 15.00 20.93
CA GLY A 148 11.23 15.38 22.14
C GLY A 148 9.84 14.72 22.18
N ARG A 149 9.54 14.07 23.30
CA ARG A 149 8.20 13.59 23.60
C ARG A 149 7.35 14.77 24.04
N VAL A 150 6.17 14.91 23.45
CA VAL A 150 5.16 15.91 23.78
C VAL A 150 3.82 15.19 23.97
N ASP A 151 3.14 15.47 25.07
CA ASP A 151 1.85 14.86 25.38
C ASP A 151 0.79 15.26 24.35
N LEU A 152 -0.19 14.37 24.13
CA LEU A 152 -1.21 14.55 23.09
C LEU A 152 -2.00 15.86 23.28
N ASP A 153 -2.37 16.21 24.51
CA ASP A 153 -3.10 17.43 24.82
C ASP A 153 -2.34 18.69 24.41
N ARG A 154 -1.02 18.71 24.62
CA ARG A 154 -0.15 19.82 24.19
C ARG A 154 -0.01 19.90 22.68
N LEU A 155 -0.09 18.76 22.00
CA LEU A 155 -0.12 18.69 20.54
C LEU A 155 -1.54 18.92 19.98
N GLY A 156 -2.57 19.05 20.83
CA GLY A 156 -3.97 19.11 20.42
C GLY A 156 -4.51 17.83 19.79
N ARG A 157 -3.80 16.69 19.93
CA ARG A 157 -4.11 15.43 19.26
C ARG A 157 -5.15 14.61 20.01
N ARG A 158 -6.02 13.95 19.25
CA ARG A 158 -6.97 12.94 19.77
C ARG A 158 -6.39 11.54 19.58
N ASP A 159 -6.48 10.72 20.63
CA ASP A 159 -5.96 9.35 20.63
C ASP A 159 -6.58 8.49 19.51
N TYR A 160 -7.91 8.52 19.35
CA TYR A 160 -8.59 7.71 18.33
C TYR A 160 -8.21 8.11 16.89
N LYS A 161 -8.07 9.42 16.60
CA LYS A 161 -7.60 9.92 15.31
C LYS A 161 -6.16 9.49 15.03
N MET A 162 -5.30 9.60 16.03
CA MET A 162 -3.93 9.14 15.89
C MET A 162 -3.86 7.63 15.64
N LYS A 163 -4.66 6.81 16.32
CA LYS A 163 -4.72 5.37 16.06
C LYS A 163 -5.11 5.04 14.62
N ASP A 164 -6.09 5.76 14.08
CA ASP A 164 -6.49 5.60 12.68
C ASP A 164 -5.36 6.00 11.71
N ILE A 165 -4.75 7.17 11.91
CA ILE A 165 -3.60 7.64 11.10
C ILE A 165 -2.44 6.64 11.17
N LEU A 166 -2.09 6.16 12.36
CA LEU A 166 -1.03 5.16 12.56
C LEU A 166 -1.33 3.86 11.80
N SER A 167 -2.59 3.43 11.75
CA SER A 167 -2.99 2.22 11.02
C SER A 167 -2.80 2.34 9.49
N ARG A 168 -2.81 3.57 8.97
CA ARG A 168 -2.58 3.89 7.55
C ARG A 168 -1.10 4.07 7.19
N HIS A 169 -0.20 4.16 8.18
CA HIS A 169 1.23 4.42 7.99
C HIS A 169 2.07 3.22 8.47
N ASN A 170 2.39 2.36 7.53
CA ASN A 170 3.15 1.12 7.68
C ASN A 170 4.53 1.19 6.99
N GLU A 171 4.62 1.94 5.90
CA GLU A 171 5.87 2.30 5.22
C GLU A 171 6.78 3.18 6.11
N ILE A 172 6.22 3.77 7.17
CA ILE A 172 6.97 4.48 8.20
C ILE A 172 6.29 4.41 9.55
N GLN A 173 7.07 4.22 10.62
CA GLN A 173 6.55 4.31 11.98
C GLN A 173 6.36 5.77 12.39
N LEU A 174 5.12 6.25 12.29
CA LEU A 174 4.72 7.52 12.89
C LEU A 174 4.64 7.41 14.42
N HIS A 175 4.99 8.49 15.12
CA HIS A 175 5.00 8.54 16.58
C HIS A 175 4.00 9.57 17.10
N MET A 176 2.99 9.12 17.82
CA MET A 176 1.89 9.98 18.28
C MET A 176 2.32 11.09 19.24
N PHE A 177 3.41 10.89 19.98
CA PHE A 177 3.96 11.88 20.92
C PHE A 177 5.14 12.70 20.39
N ARG A 178 5.46 12.64 19.08
CA ARG A 178 6.49 13.49 18.49
C ARG A 178 5.85 14.59 17.64
N SER A 179 6.44 15.76 17.66
CA SER A 179 6.08 16.86 16.75
C SER A 179 6.65 16.59 15.37
N TYR A 180 5.95 17.04 14.33
CA TYR A 180 6.41 16.96 12.95
C TYR A 180 6.34 18.35 12.33
N ALA A 181 7.43 18.81 11.74
CA ALA A 181 7.49 20.05 10.99
C ALA A 181 7.70 19.74 9.52
N VAL A 182 6.81 20.25 8.67
CA VAL A 182 7.01 20.24 7.22
C VAL A 182 7.73 21.53 6.82
N ILE A 183 8.74 21.39 5.95
CA ILE A 183 9.60 22.48 5.49
C ILE A 183 9.40 22.65 3.98
N TYR A 184 9.01 23.85 3.60
CA TYR A 184 8.75 24.25 2.21
C TYR A 184 9.71 25.32 1.73
N GLU A 185 9.92 25.39 0.42
CA GLU A 185 10.58 26.54 -0.21
C GLU A 185 9.71 27.80 -0.11
N TRP A 186 10.30 28.94 0.25
CA TRP A 186 9.56 30.22 0.23
C TRP A 186 9.20 30.62 -1.20
N ILE A 187 7.91 30.90 -1.45
CA ILE A 187 7.48 31.54 -2.69
C ILE A 187 7.53 33.05 -2.51
N LYS A 188 8.25 33.73 -3.41
CA LYS A 188 8.26 35.20 -3.48
C LYS A 188 6.89 35.72 -3.89
N GLY A 189 6.19 36.36 -2.96
CA GLY A 189 4.90 37.00 -3.11
C GLY A 189 4.30 37.38 -1.76
N ILE A 190 3.04 37.81 -1.79
CA ILE A 190 2.19 38.06 -0.62
C ILE A 190 0.86 37.32 -0.80
N ASP A 191 0.17 36.99 0.28
CA ASP A 191 -1.15 36.39 0.16
C ASP A 191 -2.19 37.40 -0.38
N THR A 192 -3.30 36.90 -0.93
CA THR A 192 -4.30 37.78 -1.56
C THR A 192 -5.03 38.70 -0.59
N VAL A 193 -5.10 38.36 0.71
CA VAL A 193 -5.67 39.26 1.73
C VAL A 193 -4.73 40.43 1.95
N GLN A 194 -3.43 40.15 2.09
CA GLN A 194 -2.41 41.20 2.16
C GLN A 194 -2.39 42.07 0.90
N ALA A 195 -2.52 41.47 -0.30
CA ALA A 195 -2.60 42.23 -1.55
C ALA A 195 -3.84 43.14 -1.61
N PHE A 196 -4.97 42.69 -1.08
CA PHE A 196 -6.20 43.48 -0.95
C PHE A 196 -6.04 44.62 0.06
N GLU A 197 -5.49 44.35 1.25
CA GLU A 197 -5.20 45.38 2.27
C GLU A 197 -4.24 46.46 1.76
N GLN A 198 -3.29 46.08 0.90
CA GLN A 198 -2.33 47.01 0.28
C GLN A 198 -2.89 47.73 -0.96
N GLY A 199 -4.14 47.47 -1.35
CA GLY A 199 -4.78 48.07 -2.53
C GLY A 199 -4.19 47.61 -3.87
N THR A 200 -3.42 46.51 -3.88
CA THR A 200 -2.78 45.95 -5.09
C THR A 200 -3.73 45.01 -5.86
N LEU A 201 -4.81 44.58 -5.19
CA LEU A 201 -5.82 43.65 -5.69
C LEU A 201 -7.21 44.10 -5.22
N GLY A 202 -8.21 44.13 -6.09
CA GLY A 202 -9.59 44.44 -5.70
C GLY A 202 -10.29 43.27 -4.98
N LYS A 203 -11.34 43.56 -4.20
CA LYS A 203 -12.14 42.52 -3.52
C LYS A 203 -12.72 41.49 -4.50
N GLN A 204 -13.24 41.95 -5.64
CA GLN A 204 -13.78 41.07 -6.67
C GLN A 204 -12.69 40.16 -7.27
N GLU A 205 -11.51 40.71 -7.57
CA GLU A 205 -10.39 39.93 -8.10
C GLU A 205 -9.90 38.89 -7.09
N MET A 206 -9.82 39.24 -5.80
CA MET A 206 -9.49 38.29 -4.73
C MET A 206 -10.49 37.12 -4.66
N THR A 207 -11.79 37.42 -4.70
CA THR A 207 -12.84 36.40 -4.68
C THR A 207 -12.77 35.52 -5.94
N GLN A 208 -12.64 36.11 -7.11
CA GLN A 208 -12.51 35.37 -8.38
C GLN A 208 -11.27 34.49 -8.40
N LEU A 209 -10.13 34.98 -7.88
CA LEU A 209 -8.90 34.21 -7.81
C LEU A 209 -9.02 33.03 -6.84
N THR A 210 -9.72 33.21 -5.72
CA THR A 210 -9.99 32.11 -4.78
C THR A 210 -10.90 31.04 -5.41
N LEU A 211 -11.94 31.44 -6.15
CA LEU A 211 -12.81 30.50 -6.87
C LEU A 211 -12.06 29.77 -7.99
N ARG A 212 -11.23 30.49 -8.75
CA ARG A 212 -10.38 29.92 -9.79
C ARG A 212 -9.41 28.90 -9.21
N TYR A 213 -8.73 29.22 -8.11
CA TYR A 213 -7.87 28.29 -7.38
C TYR A 213 -8.58 26.97 -7.04
N VAL A 214 -9.80 27.04 -6.50
CA VAL A 214 -10.59 25.85 -6.18
C VAL A 214 -10.96 25.07 -7.45
N SER A 215 -11.35 25.76 -8.53
CA SER A 215 -11.66 25.14 -9.82
C SER A 215 -10.44 24.43 -10.42
N ASP A 216 -9.30 25.11 -10.50
CA ASP A 216 -8.07 24.60 -11.08
C ASP A 216 -7.58 23.34 -10.33
N ILE A 217 -7.66 23.32 -9.00
CA ILE A 217 -7.33 22.11 -8.21
C ILE A 217 -8.34 20.98 -8.47
N ARG A 218 -9.63 21.29 -8.58
CA ARG A 218 -10.69 20.31 -8.85
C ARG A 218 -10.55 19.69 -10.23
N GLU A 219 -10.20 20.47 -11.24
CA GLU A 219 -9.91 19.98 -12.60
C GLU A 219 -8.71 19.05 -12.65
N LYS A 220 -7.74 19.22 -11.73
CA LYS A 220 -6.64 18.25 -11.54
C LYS A 220 -7.05 17.02 -10.72
N GLY A 221 -8.29 16.94 -10.25
CA GLY A 221 -8.85 15.82 -9.52
C GLY A 221 -8.60 15.85 -8.02
N PHE A 222 -8.41 17.04 -7.44
CA PHE A 222 -8.20 17.24 -6.01
C PHE A 222 -9.27 18.16 -5.39
N ILE A 223 -9.39 18.13 -4.07
CA ILE A 223 -10.22 19.06 -3.30
C ILE A 223 -9.40 19.62 -2.13
N VAL A 224 -9.71 20.83 -1.70
CA VAL A 224 -9.12 21.45 -0.51
C VAL A 224 -10.23 21.65 0.51
N GLY A 225 -10.03 21.11 1.72
CA GLY A 225 -11.05 21.13 2.77
C GLY A 225 -11.33 22.50 3.40
N ASP A 226 -10.43 23.48 3.23
CA ASP A 226 -10.56 24.82 3.81
C ASP A 226 -10.05 25.90 2.83
N PRO A 227 -10.72 26.13 1.69
CA PRO A 227 -10.25 27.07 0.69
C PRO A 227 -10.38 28.51 1.21
N LYS A 228 -9.23 29.20 1.33
CA LYS A 228 -9.16 30.58 1.85
C LYS A 228 -8.29 31.47 0.98
N PRO A 229 -8.60 32.77 0.88
CA PRO A 229 -7.75 33.73 0.17
C PRO A 229 -6.29 33.77 0.69
N HIS A 230 -6.08 33.49 1.98
CA HIS A 230 -4.76 33.37 2.60
C HIS A 230 -3.88 32.26 2.00
N HIS A 231 -4.47 31.26 1.34
CA HIS A 231 -3.75 30.15 0.73
C HIS A 231 -3.26 30.47 -0.70
N VAL A 232 -3.62 31.65 -1.22
CA VAL A 232 -3.28 32.10 -2.57
C VAL A 232 -2.22 33.18 -2.48
N ILE A 233 -1.06 32.92 -3.08
CA ILE A 233 0.08 33.83 -3.14
C ILE A 233 0.12 34.50 -4.51
N VAL A 234 0.14 35.82 -4.52
CA VAL A 234 0.31 36.66 -5.71
C VAL A 234 1.63 37.42 -5.64
N ARG A 235 2.16 37.83 -6.80
CA ARG A 235 3.40 38.61 -6.87
C ARG A 235 3.12 40.08 -7.17
N PRO A 236 3.33 41.00 -6.22
CA PRO A 236 3.25 42.44 -6.49
C PRO A 236 4.29 42.89 -7.53
N ARG A 237 3.99 43.98 -8.23
CA ARG A 237 4.88 44.72 -9.12
C ARG A 237 4.97 46.18 -8.67
N GLU A 238 6.01 46.87 -9.13
CA GLU A 238 6.36 48.25 -8.72
C GLU A 238 5.21 49.27 -8.89
N ARG A 239 4.27 49.04 -9.82
CA ARG A 239 3.15 49.94 -10.11
C ARG A 239 1.89 49.67 -9.28
N GLY A 240 1.99 48.97 -8.15
CA GLY A 240 0.81 48.62 -7.34
C GLY A 240 -0.15 47.65 -8.04
N THR A 241 0.38 46.81 -8.93
CA THR A 241 -0.38 45.77 -9.64
C THR A 241 0.20 44.40 -9.33
N VAL A 242 -0.56 43.33 -9.59
CA VAL A 242 -0.07 41.95 -9.47
C VAL A 242 0.44 41.42 -10.81
N ALA A 243 1.37 40.46 -10.76
CA ALA A 243 1.89 39.80 -11.94
C ALA A 243 0.79 39.04 -12.69
N ARG A 244 0.76 39.20 -14.01
CA ARG A 244 -0.17 38.54 -14.92
C ARG A 244 0.59 37.75 -15.99
N ASP A 245 -0.06 36.74 -16.54
CA ASP A 245 0.44 35.97 -17.67
C ASP A 245 0.18 36.69 -19.02
N ARG A 246 0.49 36.00 -20.13
CA ARG A 246 0.33 36.56 -21.48
C ARG A 246 -1.14 36.76 -21.89
N SER A 247 -2.07 36.04 -21.28
CA SER A 247 -3.52 36.21 -21.45
C SER A 247 -4.09 37.34 -20.60
N GLY A 248 -3.28 37.97 -19.74
CA GLY A 248 -3.74 39.00 -18.80
C GLY A 248 -4.33 38.44 -17.51
N GLU A 249 -4.25 37.13 -17.30
CA GLU A 249 -4.73 36.46 -16.11
C GLU A 249 -3.75 36.60 -14.95
N ILE A 250 -4.24 36.72 -13.71
CA ILE A 250 -3.37 36.86 -12.53
C ILE A 250 -2.59 35.57 -12.31
N LEU A 251 -1.27 35.70 -12.18
CA LEU A 251 -0.40 34.61 -11.78
C LEU A 251 -0.50 34.42 -10.28
N TYR A 252 -0.81 33.20 -9.87
CA TYR A 252 -0.91 32.82 -8.47
C TYR A 252 -0.16 31.53 -8.19
N ALA A 253 0.15 31.31 -6.92
CA ALA A 253 0.61 30.04 -6.39
C ALA A 253 -0.20 29.68 -5.14
N VAL A 254 -0.24 28.40 -4.81
CA VAL A 254 -0.99 27.85 -3.68
C VAL A 254 -0.02 27.43 -2.58
N VAL A 255 -0.45 27.65 -1.35
CA VAL A 255 0.19 27.14 -0.13
C VAL A 255 -0.85 26.44 0.75
N ASP A 256 -0.36 25.74 1.77
CA ASP A 256 -1.15 25.01 2.78
C ASP A 256 -1.95 23.80 2.24
N PHE A 257 -1.37 22.61 2.39
CA PHE A 257 -1.88 21.37 1.81
C PHE A 257 -2.34 20.35 2.87
N GLU A 258 -2.44 20.76 4.12
CA GLU A 258 -2.76 19.85 5.23
C GLU A 258 -4.18 19.27 5.16
N LEU A 259 -5.07 19.87 4.36
CA LEU A 259 -6.43 19.38 4.05
C LEU A 259 -6.64 19.13 2.55
N LEU A 260 -5.56 18.93 1.78
CA LEU A 260 -5.63 18.50 0.38
C LEU A 260 -6.11 17.04 0.34
N ARG A 261 -7.02 16.70 -0.58
CA ARG A 261 -7.49 15.33 -0.81
C ARG A 261 -7.67 15.06 -2.30
N ARG A 262 -7.66 13.78 -2.69
CA ARG A 262 -8.11 13.37 -4.03
C ARG A 262 -9.64 13.43 -4.09
N THR A 263 -10.17 13.73 -5.27
CA THR A 263 -11.58 13.46 -5.61
C THR A 263 -11.86 11.96 -5.66
N ALA A 264 -13.12 11.56 -5.54
CA ALA A 264 -13.52 10.15 -5.66
C ALA A 264 -13.15 9.56 -7.03
N GLU A 265 -13.27 10.37 -8.08
CA GLU A 265 -12.91 10.02 -9.46
C GLU A 265 -11.41 9.78 -9.58
N ARG A 266 -10.58 10.69 -9.04
CA ARG A 266 -9.12 10.52 -9.07
C ARG A 266 -8.67 9.32 -8.24
N GLU A 267 -9.28 9.08 -7.07
CA GLU A 267 -8.99 7.90 -6.25
C GLU A 267 -9.29 6.59 -7.01
N LYS A 268 -10.42 6.52 -7.73
CA LYS A 268 -10.75 5.39 -8.62
C LYS A 268 -9.71 5.21 -9.73
N LEU A 269 -9.29 6.30 -10.39
CA LEU A 269 -8.27 6.26 -11.44
C LEU A 269 -6.92 5.76 -10.92
N ILE A 270 -6.49 6.22 -9.74
CA ILE A 270 -5.23 5.77 -9.12
C ILE A 270 -5.29 4.27 -8.80
N ARG A 271 -6.41 3.80 -8.20
CA ARG A 271 -6.60 2.37 -7.91
C ARG A 271 -6.59 1.52 -9.18
N ALA A 272 -7.31 1.93 -10.21
CA ALA A 272 -7.33 1.25 -11.50
C ALA A 272 -5.93 1.18 -12.15
N SER A 273 -5.17 2.29 -12.10
CA SER A 273 -3.80 2.33 -12.60
C SER A 273 -2.87 1.35 -11.85
N LYS A 274 -2.95 1.31 -10.52
CA LYS A 274 -2.19 0.37 -9.69
C LYS A 274 -2.57 -1.08 -9.98
N ARG A 275 -3.87 -1.37 -10.06
CA ARG A 275 -4.38 -2.70 -10.43
C ARG A 275 -3.86 -3.14 -11.79
N LYS A 276 -3.93 -2.28 -12.81
CA LYS A 276 -3.38 -2.57 -14.15
C LYS A 276 -1.88 -2.86 -14.10
N MET A 277 -1.13 -2.07 -13.33
CA MET A 277 0.31 -2.30 -13.11
C MET A 277 0.56 -3.65 -12.44
N TYR A 278 -0.20 -3.98 -11.40
CA TYR A 278 -0.15 -5.28 -10.73
C TYR A 278 -0.40 -6.44 -11.70
N LEU A 279 -1.46 -6.38 -12.50
CA LEU A 279 -1.81 -7.45 -13.45
C LEU A 279 -0.69 -7.68 -14.47
N LYS A 280 -0.13 -6.59 -15.02
CA LYS A 280 1.01 -6.67 -15.94
C LYS A 280 2.23 -7.30 -15.28
N LYS A 281 2.54 -6.95 -14.03
CA LYS A 281 3.67 -7.52 -13.28
C LYS A 281 3.43 -9.00 -12.93
N GLN A 282 2.21 -9.35 -12.53
CA GLN A 282 1.83 -10.73 -12.24
C GLN A 282 2.02 -11.64 -13.45
N MET A 283 1.60 -11.20 -14.64
CA MET A 283 1.78 -11.94 -15.90
C MET A 283 3.26 -12.28 -16.17
N HIS A 284 4.17 -11.37 -15.84
CA HIS A 284 5.60 -11.50 -16.14
C HIS A 284 6.44 -11.87 -14.92
N ARG A 285 5.82 -12.31 -13.82
CA ARG A 285 6.49 -12.45 -12.51
C ARG A 285 7.65 -13.45 -12.50
N PHE A 286 7.72 -14.39 -13.44
CA PHE A 286 8.79 -15.38 -13.54
C PHE A 286 9.90 -15.02 -14.55
N GLU A 287 9.73 -13.93 -15.29
CA GLU A 287 10.69 -13.50 -16.32
C GLU A 287 11.93 -12.83 -15.69
N ASP A 288 13.10 -13.14 -16.23
CA ASP A 288 14.36 -12.46 -15.90
C ASP A 288 14.43 -11.12 -16.66
N ARG A 289 13.81 -10.09 -16.10
CA ARG A 289 13.86 -8.71 -16.62
C ARG A 289 14.99 -7.93 -15.95
N GLU A 290 15.31 -6.74 -16.48
CA GLU A 290 16.03 -5.71 -15.70
C GLU A 290 15.15 -5.29 -14.52
N LEU A 291 15.12 -6.13 -13.48
CA LEU A 291 14.33 -5.93 -12.29
C LEU A 291 14.93 -4.77 -11.51
N VAL A 292 14.05 -3.99 -10.87
CA VAL A 292 14.48 -2.99 -9.89
C VAL A 292 15.38 -3.70 -8.88
N PRO A 293 16.54 -3.12 -8.51
CA PRO A 293 17.41 -3.72 -7.51
C PRO A 293 16.61 -4.05 -6.26
N PHE A 294 16.80 -5.26 -5.73
CA PHE A 294 16.20 -5.65 -4.45
C PHE A 294 16.60 -4.62 -3.39
N SER A 295 15.62 -4.17 -2.60
CA SER A 295 15.93 -3.42 -1.39
C SER A 295 16.79 -4.30 -0.47
N SER A 296 17.49 -3.69 0.48
CA SER A 296 18.35 -4.45 1.40
C SER A 296 17.60 -5.53 2.19
N SER A 297 16.30 -5.35 2.41
CA SER A 297 15.42 -6.24 3.18
C SER A 297 14.75 -7.36 2.38
N LEU A 298 14.66 -7.23 1.05
CA LEU A 298 14.04 -8.26 0.20
C LEU A 298 15.10 -9.18 -0.41
N LYS A 299 14.79 -10.48 -0.46
CA LYS A 299 15.70 -11.51 -0.98
C LYS A 299 14.96 -12.46 -1.90
N PRO A 300 15.54 -12.82 -3.07
CA PRO A 300 15.03 -13.93 -3.86
C PRO A 300 15.32 -15.24 -3.13
N VAL A 301 14.38 -16.18 -3.16
CA VAL A 301 14.52 -17.53 -2.60
C VAL A 301 13.73 -18.54 -3.43
N GLN A 302 14.24 -19.76 -3.56
CA GLN A 302 13.51 -20.85 -4.19
C GLN A 302 13.14 -21.89 -3.14
N ILE A 303 11.86 -22.22 -3.03
CA ILE A 303 11.33 -23.18 -2.07
C ILE A 303 10.49 -24.19 -2.85
N MET A 304 10.83 -25.48 -2.75
CA MET A 304 10.13 -26.57 -3.45
C MET A 304 9.97 -26.33 -4.98
N GLY A 305 11.00 -25.75 -5.61
CA GLY A 305 11.00 -25.44 -7.04
C GLY A 305 10.16 -24.21 -7.44
N VAL A 306 9.63 -23.46 -6.46
CA VAL A 306 8.90 -22.21 -6.70
C VAL A 306 9.77 -21.02 -6.32
N ASP A 307 9.91 -20.07 -7.23
CA ASP A 307 10.62 -18.81 -6.98
C ASP A 307 9.74 -17.86 -6.15
N TYR A 308 10.34 -17.23 -5.14
CA TYR A 308 9.71 -16.22 -4.30
C TYR A 308 10.61 -15.00 -4.11
N VAL A 309 9.98 -13.86 -3.90
CA VAL A 309 10.58 -12.73 -3.20
C VAL A 309 10.15 -12.78 -1.73
N CYS A 310 11.12 -12.90 -0.83
CA CYS A 310 10.95 -13.04 0.60
C CYS A 310 11.42 -11.79 1.34
N GLY A 311 10.70 -11.41 2.41
CA GLY A 311 11.15 -10.35 3.30
C GLY A 311 10.28 -10.18 4.55
N PRO A 312 10.79 -9.43 5.55
CA PRO A 312 10.03 -9.10 6.75
C PRO A 312 8.91 -8.10 6.44
N VAL A 313 7.82 -8.20 7.20
CA VAL A 313 6.71 -7.23 7.19
C VAL A 313 6.83 -6.35 8.43
N GLU A 314 7.51 -5.20 8.30
CA GLU A 314 7.89 -4.31 9.40
C GLU A 314 6.69 -3.94 10.30
N GLY A 315 5.54 -3.60 9.70
CA GLY A 315 4.34 -3.18 10.45
C GLY A 315 3.70 -4.26 11.32
N THR A 316 4.05 -5.54 11.14
CA THR A 316 3.43 -6.65 11.88
C THR A 316 4.42 -7.60 12.53
N GLY A 317 5.70 -7.55 12.16
CA GLY A 317 6.71 -8.52 12.57
C GLY A 317 6.57 -9.90 11.90
N GLY A 318 5.69 -10.02 10.89
CA GLY A 318 5.52 -11.23 10.10
C GLY A 318 6.55 -11.38 8.98
N VAL A 319 6.43 -12.45 8.20
CA VAL A 319 7.27 -12.70 7.01
C VAL A 319 6.35 -12.95 5.81
N LEU A 320 6.73 -12.41 4.65
CA LEU A 320 5.95 -12.51 3.41
C LEU A 320 6.82 -13.14 2.32
N TRP A 321 6.24 -14.10 1.59
CA TRP A 321 6.80 -14.70 0.38
C TRP A 321 5.85 -14.43 -0.77
N VAL A 322 6.29 -13.67 -1.78
CA VAL A 322 5.50 -13.37 -2.98
C VAL A 322 6.01 -14.21 -4.14
N VAL A 323 5.11 -14.92 -4.81
CA VAL A 323 5.46 -15.86 -5.89
C VAL A 323 6.02 -15.09 -7.09
N GLY A 324 7.17 -15.54 -7.61
CA GLY A 324 7.89 -14.95 -8.72
C GLY A 324 9.21 -14.29 -8.30
N LYS A 325 9.81 -13.59 -9.26
CA LYS A 325 11.10 -12.91 -9.18
C LYS A 325 11.00 -11.40 -9.05
N ASP A 326 9.84 -10.80 -9.34
CA ASP A 326 9.65 -9.33 -9.31
C ASP A 326 9.47 -8.79 -7.87
N PRO A 327 10.44 -8.06 -7.31
CA PRO A 327 10.34 -7.55 -5.94
C PRO A 327 9.27 -6.48 -5.77
N THR A 328 8.84 -5.84 -6.86
CA THR A 328 7.83 -4.78 -6.81
C THR A 328 6.41 -5.31 -6.64
N LEU A 329 6.22 -6.63 -6.66
CA LEU A 329 4.96 -7.26 -6.30
C LEU A 329 4.75 -7.37 -4.78
N PHE A 330 5.82 -7.24 -3.98
CA PHE A 330 5.80 -7.40 -2.53
C PHE A 330 4.74 -6.52 -1.85
N ASP A 331 4.71 -5.23 -2.20
CA ASP A 331 3.86 -4.22 -1.57
C ASP A 331 2.36 -4.47 -1.74
N TYR A 332 1.94 -5.22 -2.76
CA TYR A 332 0.53 -5.52 -3.01
C TYR A 332 -0.07 -6.55 -2.04
N PHE A 333 0.77 -7.31 -1.34
CA PHE A 333 0.35 -8.39 -0.44
C PHE A 333 0.59 -8.08 1.04
N LEU A 334 1.10 -6.89 1.34
CA LEU A 334 1.26 -6.44 2.73
C LEU A 334 -0.11 -6.42 3.46
N PRO A 335 -0.18 -6.82 4.74
CA PRO A 335 -1.42 -6.97 5.48
C PRO A 335 -2.38 -5.78 5.43
N GLU A 336 -1.87 -4.55 5.44
CA GLU A 336 -2.62 -3.30 5.30
C GLU A 336 -3.47 -3.19 4.04
N LYS A 337 -3.14 -3.94 2.99
CA LYS A 337 -3.84 -3.92 1.71
C LYS A 337 -5.14 -4.70 1.78
N TRP A 338 -5.25 -5.66 2.70
CA TRP A 338 -6.35 -6.65 2.68
C TRP A 338 -6.95 -6.98 4.05
N ARG A 339 -6.26 -6.76 5.18
CA ARG A 339 -6.71 -7.17 6.52
C ARG A 339 -8.03 -6.51 6.92
N ASP A 340 -8.16 -5.21 6.66
CA ASP A 340 -9.32 -4.39 7.04
C ASP A 340 -10.27 -4.12 5.86
N THR A 341 -10.17 -4.94 4.81
CA THR A 341 -11.06 -4.83 3.64
C THR A 341 -12.31 -5.69 3.83
N PRO A 342 -13.48 -5.25 3.32
CA PRO A 342 -14.69 -6.07 3.33
C PRO A 342 -14.44 -7.43 2.68
N ARG A 343 -14.76 -8.50 3.39
CA ARG A 343 -14.48 -9.88 2.96
C ARG A 343 -15.73 -10.74 2.99
N ILE A 344 -15.82 -11.65 2.03
CA ILE A 344 -16.92 -12.61 1.90
C ILE A 344 -16.37 -14.00 2.16
N ARG A 345 -16.93 -14.69 3.15
CA ARG A 345 -16.55 -16.07 3.48
C ARG A 345 -17.05 -17.02 2.38
N LEU A 346 -16.16 -17.87 1.87
CA LEU A 346 -16.45 -18.80 0.77
C LEU A 346 -16.69 -20.24 1.25
N SER A 347 -16.13 -20.63 2.39
CA SER A 347 -16.32 -21.97 2.98
C SER A 347 -17.01 -21.88 4.33
N VAL A 348 -17.94 -22.80 4.59
CA VAL A 348 -18.63 -22.92 5.89
C VAL A 348 -17.66 -23.42 6.96
N PHE A 349 -16.78 -24.35 6.58
CA PHE A 349 -15.89 -25.06 7.50
C PHE A 349 -14.49 -24.43 7.49
N ASP A 350 -13.96 -24.11 6.31
CA ASP A 350 -12.61 -23.57 6.19
C ASP A 350 -12.61 -22.04 6.32
N GLN A 351 -11.47 -21.50 6.75
CA GLN A 351 -11.24 -20.07 6.82
C GLN A 351 -10.77 -19.53 5.46
N VAL A 352 -11.68 -19.52 4.49
CA VAL A 352 -11.42 -19.05 3.12
C VAL A 352 -12.30 -17.84 2.81
N TYR A 353 -11.68 -16.77 2.33
CA TYR A 353 -12.33 -15.48 2.12
C TYR A 353 -11.99 -14.89 0.75
N ARG A 354 -13.00 -14.35 0.07
CA ARG A 354 -12.82 -13.44 -1.06
C ARG A 354 -12.72 -12.02 -0.54
N THR A 355 -11.76 -11.24 -1.05
CA THR A 355 -11.65 -9.81 -0.77
C THR A 355 -11.19 -9.02 -1.99
N THR A 356 -11.37 -7.70 -1.92
CA THR A 356 -10.77 -6.74 -2.85
C THR A 356 -9.84 -5.84 -2.04
N THR A 357 -8.56 -5.77 -2.43
CA THR A 357 -7.56 -4.98 -1.69
C THR A 357 -7.80 -3.48 -1.84
N LYS A 358 -7.09 -2.67 -1.04
CA LYS A 358 -7.08 -1.20 -1.17
C LYS A 358 -6.60 -0.71 -2.55
N ASP A 359 -5.83 -1.53 -3.26
CA ASP A 359 -5.36 -1.25 -4.63
C ASP A 359 -6.26 -1.91 -5.69
N ASP A 360 -7.51 -2.25 -5.35
CA ASP A 360 -8.53 -2.86 -6.21
C ASP A 360 -8.18 -4.24 -6.79
N ILE A 361 -7.34 -5.01 -6.08
CA ILE A 361 -6.95 -6.35 -6.51
C ILE A 361 -7.90 -7.38 -5.89
N HIS A 362 -8.53 -8.19 -6.72
CA HIS A 362 -9.37 -9.29 -6.26
C HIS A 362 -8.52 -10.50 -5.86
N LEU A 363 -8.62 -10.92 -4.60
CA LEU A 363 -7.89 -12.05 -4.05
C LEU A 363 -8.83 -13.02 -3.34
N VAL A 364 -8.39 -14.27 -3.24
CA VAL A 364 -8.92 -15.24 -2.29
C VAL A 364 -7.80 -15.54 -1.31
N TRP A 365 -8.03 -15.35 -0.02
CA TRP A 365 -7.07 -15.73 1.00
C TRP A 365 -7.64 -16.79 1.93
N LYS A 366 -6.75 -17.65 2.41
CA LYS A 366 -7.08 -18.83 3.23
C LYS A 366 -6.10 -18.92 4.39
N VAL A 367 -6.58 -19.28 5.58
CA VAL A 367 -5.69 -19.70 6.68
C VAL A 367 -5.29 -21.16 6.44
N SER A 368 -3.99 -21.42 6.39
CA SER A 368 -3.44 -22.77 6.24
C SER A 368 -3.64 -23.57 7.52
N ARG A 369 -3.97 -24.85 7.35
CA ARG A 369 -4.12 -25.81 8.43
C ARG A 369 -2.83 -26.58 8.73
N VAL A 370 -1.69 -26.09 8.25
CA VAL A 370 -0.41 -26.71 8.54
C VAL A 370 -0.17 -26.75 10.04
N GLY A 371 0.04 -27.94 10.58
CA GLY A 371 0.16 -28.13 12.02
C GLY A 371 -1.11 -28.51 12.74
N GLU A 372 -2.26 -28.55 12.06
CA GLU A 372 -3.51 -29.02 12.62
C GLU A 372 -3.67 -30.52 12.35
N LEU A 373 -4.08 -31.26 13.38
CA LEU A 373 -4.52 -32.63 13.19
C LEU A 373 -5.89 -32.62 12.49
N PRO A 374 -6.10 -33.38 11.39
CA PRO A 374 -7.43 -33.51 10.79
C PRO A 374 -8.45 -34.08 11.79
N ASP A 375 -9.53 -33.35 12.03
CA ASP A 375 -10.62 -33.76 12.91
C ASP A 375 -11.57 -34.73 12.17
N LEU A 376 -11.19 -36.00 12.13
CA LEU A 376 -11.89 -37.09 11.44
C LEU A 376 -11.86 -38.37 12.28
N ASP A 377 -12.74 -39.32 11.97
CA ASP A 377 -12.81 -40.61 12.67
C ASP A 377 -11.72 -41.58 12.14
N PRO A 378 -10.79 -42.07 12.99
CA PRO A 378 -9.74 -43.00 12.55
C PRO A 378 -10.25 -44.42 12.24
N PHE A 379 -11.52 -44.73 12.51
CA PHE A 379 -12.07 -46.08 12.32
C PHE A 379 -12.50 -46.37 10.87
N THR A 380 -12.47 -45.38 9.97
CA THR A 380 -12.65 -45.62 8.54
C THR A 380 -11.32 -45.52 7.79
N ASP A 381 -11.04 -46.47 6.88
CA ASP A 381 -9.78 -46.48 6.12
C ASP A 381 -9.55 -45.18 5.35
N ALA A 382 -10.63 -44.56 4.83
CA ALA A 382 -10.54 -43.32 4.08
C ALA A 382 -10.13 -42.13 4.95
N GLU A 383 -10.69 -42.01 6.15
CA GLU A 383 -10.39 -40.93 7.09
C GLU A 383 -9.03 -41.14 7.77
N ASN A 384 -8.69 -42.38 8.11
CA ASN A 384 -7.37 -42.70 8.66
C ASN A 384 -6.24 -42.31 7.68
N ARG A 385 -6.41 -42.54 6.36
CA ARG A 385 -5.45 -42.09 5.35
C ARG A 385 -5.25 -40.57 5.32
N ILE A 386 -6.29 -39.79 5.64
CA ILE A 386 -6.21 -38.32 5.73
C ILE A 386 -5.44 -37.92 6.99
N ILE A 387 -5.75 -38.55 8.13
CA ILE A 387 -5.07 -38.31 9.41
C ILE A 387 -3.57 -38.61 9.29
N GLU A 388 -3.21 -39.77 8.72
CA GLU A 388 -1.81 -40.18 8.50
C GLU A 388 -1.07 -39.25 7.52
N HIS A 389 -1.77 -38.70 6.53
CA HIS A 389 -1.16 -37.80 5.54
C HIS A 389 -0.90 -36.39 6.12
N GLY A 390 -1.83 -35.90 6.94
CA GLY A 390 -1.83 -34.54 7.48
C GLY A 390 -2.14 -33.47 6.42
N TYR A 391 -2.37 -32.23 6.86
CA TYR A 391 -2.54 -31.11 5.94
C TYR A 391 -1.20 -30.66 5.35
N HIS A 392 -1.21 -30.32 4.06
CA HIS A 392 -0.07 -29.68 3.42
C HIS A 392 0.29 -28.32 4.01
N SER A 393 1.58 -28.02 3.96
CA SER A 393 2.09 -26.67 4.15
C SER A 393 1.69 -25.74 3.00
N PRO A 394 1.64 -24.42 3.23
CA PRO A 394 1.41 -23.44 2.17
C PRO A 394 2.34 -23.59 0.96
N PHE A 395 3.59 -23.97 1.20
CA PHE A 395 4.61 -24.13 0.17
C PHE A 395 4.36 -25.39 -0.67
N GLU A 396 3.91 -26.48 -0.06
CA GLU A 396 3.47 -27.69 -0.78
C GLU A 396 2.25 -27.40 -1.65
N GLU A 397 1.25 -26.70 -1.11
CA GLU A 397 0.04 -26.31 -1.87
C GLU A 397 0.41 -25.51 -3.14
N PHE A 398 1.33 -24.56 -3.03
CA PHE A 398 1.80 -23.75 -4.16
C PHE A 398 2.62 -24.55 -5.17
N ALA A 399 3.54 -25.40 -4.70
CA ALA A 399 4.34 -26.26 -5.57
C ALA A 399 3.43 -27.19 -6.39
N LEU A 400 2.44 -27.82 -5.75
CA LEU A 400 1.47 -28.70 -6.42
C LEU A 400 0.60 -27.93 -7.41
N ALA A 401 0.12 -26.74 -7.05
CA ALA A 401 -0.71 -25.94 -7.95
C ALA A 401 0.01 -25.56 -9.25
N LEU A 402 1.30 -25.20 -9.15
CA LEU A 402 2.13 -24.88 -10.31
C LEU A 402 2.53 -26.13 -11.10
N GLU A 403 2.86 -27.23 -10.43
CA GLU A 403 3.16 -28.53 -11.06
C GLU A 403 1.99 -29.01 -11.91
N LEU A 404 0.79 -29.06 -11.32
CA LEU A 404 -0.44 -29.46 -12.01
C LEU A 404 -0.71 -28.58 -13.23
N ASN A 405 -0.57 -27.26 -13.08
CA ASN A 405 -0.82 -26.33 -14.18
C ASN A 405 0.20 -26.50 -15.32
N ASN A 406 1.48 -26.70 -14.99
CA ASN A 406 2.54 -26.97 -15.97
C ASN A 406 2.33 -28.31 -16.69
N GLN A 407 1.68 -29.27 -16.05
CA GLN A 407 1.32 -30.57 -16.63
C GLN A 407 -0.07 -30.56 -17.29
N GLY A 408 -0.70 -29.39 -17.47
CA GLY A 408 -1.94 -29.23 -18.23
C GLY A 408 -3.24 -29.47 -17.45
N VAL A 409 -3.18 -29.59 -16.12
CA VAL A 409 -4.36 -29.59 -15.23
C VAL A 409 -4.58 -28.17 -14.71
N PRO A 410 -5.63 -27.45 -15.16
CA PRO A 410 -5.83 -26.06 -14.76
C PRO A 410 -6.04 -25.90 -13.25
N THR A 411 -5.37 -24.91 -12.65
CA THR A 411 -5.46 -24.60 -11.22
C THR A 411 -5.76 -23.12 -10.96
N THR A 412 -6.10 -22.78 -9.72
CA THR A 412 -6.08 -21.38 -9.25
C THR A 412 -4.65 -20.88 -9.06
N TYR A 413 -4.46 -19.56 -9.16
CA TYR A 413 -3.13 -18.93 -9.22
C TYR A 413 -2.51 -18.67 -7.84
N PRO A 414 -1.36 -19.27 -7.50
CA PRO A 414 -0.58 -18.87 -6.33
C PRO A 414 -0.13 -17.42 -6.43
N ARG A 415 -0.22 -16.67 -5.33
CA ARG A 415 0.20 -15.26 -5.28
C ARG A 415 1.23 -14.96 -4.21
N ALA A 416 0.92 -15.30 -2.96
CA ALA A 416 1.79 -15.02 -1.83
C ALA A 416 1.44 -15.89 -0.62
N ILE A 417 2.38 -16.02 0.31
CA ILE A 417 2.22 -16.64 1.61
C ILE A 417 2.66 -15.62 2.65
N TYR A 418 1.85 -15.39 3.69
CA TYR A 418 2.18 -14.52 4.81
C TYR A 418 2.15 -15.31 6.11
N MET A 419 3.27 -15.29 6.84
CA MET A 419 3.36 -15.82 8.20
C MET A 419 3.14 -14.67 9.20
N ALA A 420 2.11 -14.79 10.03
CA ALA A 420 1.82 -13.83 11.08
C ALA A 420 2.86 -13.91 12.22
N ALA A 421 3.09 -12.80 12.94
CA ALA A 421 4.07 -12.78 14.03
C ALA A 421 3.67 -13.62 15.26
N LYS A 422 2.37 -13.88 15.46
CA LYS A 422 1.84 -14.71 16.55
C LYS A 422 0.66 -15.54 16.03
N LYS A 423 0.49 -16.74 16.59
CA LYS A 423 -0.68 -17.61 16.39
C LYS A 423 -1.84 -17.26 17.31
N SER A 424 -3.00 -17.79 16.96
CA SER A 424 -4.03 -18.22 17.91
C SER A 424 -3.59 -19.48 18.69
N ASP A 425 -3.86 -19.55 19.99
CA ASP A 425 -3.48 -20.70 20.83
C ASP A 425 -4.22 -21.97 20.38
N MET A 426 -3.50 -23.09 20.34
CA MET A 426 -4.02 -24.40 19.94
C MET A 426 -3.59 -25.44 20.96
N ASP A 427 -4.51 -26.32 21.33
CA ASP A 427 -4.25 -27.43 22.25
C ASP A 427 -3.19 -28.38 21.66
N GLU A 428 -2.28 -28.89 22.49
CA GLU A 428 -1.24 -29.82 22.06
C GLU A 428 -1.83 -31.11 21.45
N SER A 429 -3.01 -31.53 21.90
CA SER A 429 -3.72 -32.70 21.39
C SER A 429 -4.25 -32.55 19.95
N LEU A 430 -4.35 -31.31 19.44
CA LEU A 430 -4.85 -31.01 18.10
C LEU A 430 -3.73 -30.72 17.09
N ARG A 431 -2.49 -31.10 17.42
CA ARG A 431 -1.30 -30.68 16.69
C ARG A 431 -0.67 -31.80 15.88
N ASP A 432 -0.36 -31.50 14.62
CA ASP A 432 0.43 -32.36 13.74
C ASP A 432 1.81 -31.74 13.42
N ASP A 433 2.87 -32.29 14.02
CA ASP A 433 4.24 -31.79 13.81
C ASP A 433 4.92 -32.32 12.53
N SER A 434 4.26 -33.20 11.77
CA SER A 434 4.86 -33.93 10.63
C SER A 434 5.51 -33.00 9.60
N ARG A 435 4.84 -31.90 9.24
CA ARG A 435 5.33 -30.93 8.25
C ARG A 435 6.44 -30.03 8.77
N TYR A 436 6.44 -29.69 10.07
CA TYR A 436 7.54 -28.95 10.67
C TYR A 436 8.82 -29.79 10.72
N CYS A 437 8.70 -31.10 10.98
CA CYS A 437 9.83 -32.02 11.00
C CYS A 437 10.36 -32.33 9.59
N SER A 438 9.48 -32.73 8.68
CA SER A 438 9.86 -33.10 7.31
C SER A 438 10.45 -31.95 6.50
N HIS A 439 10.06 -30.70 6.79
CA HIS A 439 10.55 -29.50 6.09
C HIS A 439 11.54 -28.67 6.90
N ALA A 440 12.07 -29.18 8.02
CA ALA A 440 12.99 -28.45 8.88
C ALA A 440 14.26 -27.96 8.17
N TYR A 441 14.66 -28.63 7.09
CA TYR A 441 15.82 -28.28 6.27
C TYR A 441 15.58 -27.11 5.30
N LEU A 442 14.32 -26.72 5.07
CA LEU A 442 13.98 -25.60 4.21
C LEU A 442 14.05 -24.30 5.01
N LEU A 443 14.99 -23.44 4.63
CA LEU A 443 15.33 -22.22 5.34
C LEU A 443 15.01 -20.97 4.52
N THR A 444 14.66 -19.91 5.23
CA THR A 444 14.64 -18.53 4.75
C THR A 444 16.06 -18.05 4.42
N PRO A 445 16.21 -16.96 3.64
CA PRO A 445 17.52 -16.33 3.39
C PRO A 445 18.28 -15.93 4.66
N GLU A 446 17.57 -15.69 5.76
CA GLU A 446 18.14 -15.38 7.07
C GLU A 446 18.50 -16.63 7.90
N GLY A 447 18.31 -17.83 7.34
CA GLY A 447 18.66 -19.11 7.99
C GLY A 447 17.60 -19.66 8.95
N MET A 448 16.42 -19.04 9.03
CA MET A 448 15.31 -19.53 9.86
C MET A 448 14.44 -20.54 9.09
N PRO A 449 13.86 -21.58 9.73
CA PRO A 449 12.93 -22.49 9.06
C PRO A 449 11.74 -21.77 8.41
N ILE A 450 11.32 -22.22 7.23
CA ILE A 450 10.15 -21.65 6.53
C ILE A 450 8.83 -21.95 7.25
N LEU A 451 8.78 -23.07 8.01
CA LEU A 451 7.68 -23.47 8.87
C LEU A 451 8.09 -23.33 10.33
N ARG A 452 7.39 -22.45 11.06
CA ARG A 452 7.65 -22.15 12.47
C ARG A 452 6.39 -22.38 13.28
N ARG A 453 6.58 -23.12 14.38
CA ARG A 453 5.52 -23.33 15.39
C ARG A 453 5.11 -22.00 15.99
N GLY A 454 3.83 -21.88 16.37
CA GLY A 454 3.32 -20.67 16.99
C GLY A 454 3.13 -19.50 16.02
N HIS A 455 2.99 -19.77 14.72
CA HIS A 455 2.66 -18.79 13.70
C HIS A 455 1.52 -19.29 12.80
N ASP A 456 0.57 -18.41 12.49
CA ASP A 456 -0.46 -18.67 11.47
C ASP A 456 0.06 -18.32 10.08
N TYR A 457 -0.28 -19.15 9.10
CA TYR A 457 0.07 -18.94 7.71
C TYR A 457 -1.18 -18.61 6.89
N ILE A 458 -1.11 -17.51 6.14
CA ILE A 458 -2.16 -17.05 5.24
C ILE A 458 -1.68 -17.23 3.81
N ILE A 459 -2.48 -17.93 3.02
CA ILE A 459 -2.22 -18.25 1.62
C ILE A 459 -3.07 -17.33 0.74
N PHE A 460 -2.44 -16.61 -0.19
CA PHE A 460 -3.11 -15.78 -1.18
C PHE A 460 -3.17 -16.49 -2.53
N TRP A 461 -4.39 -16.68 -3.01
CA TRP A 461 -4.72 -17.13 -4.35
C TRP A 461 -5.27 -15.96 -5.16
N GLY A 462 -4.99 -15.95 -6.46
CA GLY A 462 -5.64 -15.05 -7.41
C GLY A 462 -7.13 -15.37 -7.49
N HIS A 463 -7.98 -14.34 -7.46
CA HIS A 463 -9.39 -14.56 -7.72
C HIS A 463 -9.59 -15.06 -9.16
N TRP A 464 -10.35 -16.14 -9.34
CA TRP A 464 -10.66 -16.63 -10.68
C TRP A 464 -11.73 -15.76 -11.34
N ASN A 465 -11.28 -14.90 -12.25
CA ASN A 465 -12.12 -14.09 -13.15
C ASN A 465 -11.62 -14.12 -14.61
N GLY A 466 -10.64 -14.98 -14.89
CA GLY A 466 -9.95 -15.09 -16.17
C GLY A 466 -8.46 -15.33 -15.95
N PRO A 467 -7.73 -15.68 -17.03
CA PRO A 467 -6.28 -15.78 -16.98
C PRO A 467 -5.62 -14.40 -16.86
N ASP A 468 -4.46 -14.34 -16.20
CA ASP A 468 -3.71 -13.11 -15.93
C ASP A 468 -3.44 -12.30 -17.20
N GLU A 469 -3.16 -12.99 -18.31
CA GLU A 469 -2.90 -12.39 -19.61
C GLU A 469 -4.10 -11.62 -20.14
N LEU A 470 -5.30 -12.19 -19.96
CA LEU A 470 -6.54 -11.57 -20.41
C LEU A 470 -6.86 -10.35 -19.55
N LEU A 471 -6.73 -10.48 -18.23
CA LEU A 471 -6.97 -9.39 -17.28
C LEU A 471 -5.98 -8.24 -17.46
N ALA A 472 -4.72 -8.54 -17.80
CA ALA A 472 -3.71 -7.52 -18.07
C ALA A 472 -3.98 -6.74 -19.37
N LEU A 473 -4.63 -7.36 -20.36
CA LEU A 473 -4.96 -6.76 -21.66
C LEU A 473 -6.25 -5.95 -21.62
N ARG A 474 -7.30 -6.53 -21.03
CA ARG A 474 -8.63 -5.95 -20.89
C ARG A 474 -8.92 -6.03 -19.41
N ASP A 475 -8.92 -4.90 -18.72
CA ASP A 475 -9.22 -4.82 -17.27
C ASP A 475 -10.72 -5.08 -17.02
N GLU A 476 -11.22 -6.16 -17.62
CA GLU A 476 -12.57 -6.66 -17.62
C GLU A 476 -12.49 -8.09 -17.10
N SER A 477 -13.43 -8.45 -16.24
CA SER A 477 -13.57 -9.81 -15.72
C SER A 477 -14.56 -10.56 -16.62
N PRO A 478 -14.12 -11.31 -17.65
CA PRO A 478 -15.04 -12.03 -18.54
C PRO A 478 -15.80 -13.14 -17.80
N TYR A 479 -15.27 -13.59 -16.66
CA TYR A 479 -15.80 -14.71 -15.92
C TYR A 479 -15.95 -14.41 -14.44
N GLN A 480 -16.89 -15.11 -13.82
CA GLN A 480 -16.98 -15.28 -12.39
C GLN A 480 -16.68 -16.74 -12.03
N GLY A 481 -15.75 -16.95 -11.09
CA GLY A 481 -15.52 -18.26 -10.49
C GLY A 481 -16.62 -18.66 -9.50
N ILE A 482 -17.05 -19.90 -9.62
CA ILE A 482 -18.01 -20.53 -8.72
C ILE A 482 -17.66 -22.01 -8.54
N ASP A 483 -17.74 -22.52 -7.33
CA ASP A 483 -17.42 -23.91 -7.07
C ASP A 483 -18.54 -24.86 -7.53
N ALA A 484 -18.18 -26.09 -7.92
CA ALA A 484 -19.12 -27.02 -8.54
C ALA A 484 -20.26 -27.45 -7.61
N LEU A 485 -20.04 -27.45 -6.29
CA LEU A 485 -21.09 -27.74 -5.31
C LEU A 485 -22.10 -26.58 -5.21
N LEU A 486 -21.62 -25.34 -5.19
CA LEU A 486 -22.49 -24.17 -5.20
C LEU A 486 -23.25 -24.03 -6.52
N CYS A 487 -22.64 -24.34 -7.66
CA CYS A 487 -23.34 -24.41 -8.95
C CYS A 487 -24.52 -25.38 -8.91
N TYR A 488 -24.30 -26.58 -8.34
CA TYR A 488 -25.36 -27.57 -8.16
C TYR A 488 -26.46 -27.04 -7.24
N ARG A 489 -26.11 -26.47 -6.08
CA ARG A 489 -27.07 -25.88 -5.13
C ARG A 489 -27.88 -24.73 -5.72
N LYS A 490 -27.31 -23.95 -6.64
CA LYS A 490 -27.99 -22.86 -7.36
C LYS A 490 -28.80 -23.33 -8.58
N GLY A 491 -28.82 -24.63 -8.89
CA GLY A 491 -29.52 -25.17 -10.06
C GLY A 491 -28.84 -24.87 -11.40
N LEU A 492 -27.62 -24.33 -11.41
CA LEU A 492 -26.84 -24.05 -12.62
C LEU A 492 -26.19 -25.31 -13.19
N LEU A 493 -26.05 -26.36 -12.37
CA LEU A 493 -25.41 -27.61 -12.72
C LEU A 493 -26.30 -28.78 -12.31
N ALA A 494 -26.60 -29.69 -13.24
CA ALA A 494 -27.38 -30.88 -12.93
C ALA A 494 -26.55 -31.92 -12.16
N LYS A 495 -27.21 -32.76 -11.34
CA LYS A 495 -26.55 -33.80 -10.51
C LYS A 495 -25.64 -34.73 -11.32
N HIS A 496 -26.12 -35.22 -12.47
CA HIS A 496 -25.34 -36.11 -13.33
C HIS A 496 -24.07 -35.43 -13.87
N THR A 497 -24.17 -34.14 -14.25
CA THR A 497 -23.02 -33.36 -14.72
C THR A 497 -22.03 -33.14 -13.58
N HIS A 498 -22.52 -32.80 -12.38
CA HIS A 498 -21.68 -32.65 -11.19
C HIS A 498 -20.85 -33.92 -10.93
N LEU A 499 -21.48 -35.09 -10.85
CA LEU A 499 -20.78 -36.37 -10.64
C LEU A 499 -19.75 -36.65 -11.74
N ARG A 500 -20.10 -36.36 -13.00
CA ARG A 500 -19.17 -36.49 -14.13
C ARG A 500 -17.95 -35.58 -13.99
N LEU A 501 -18.13 -34.34 -13.54
CA LEU A 501 -17.02 -33.41 -13.31
C LEU A 501 -16.09 -33.89 -12.18
N MET A 502 -16.66 -34.46 -11.11
CA MET A 502 -15.86 -35.09 -10.04
C MET A 502 -15.01 -36.25 -10.56
N GLU A 503 -15.57 -37.09 -11.44
CA GLU A 503 -14.83 -38.19 -12.05
C GLU A 503 -13.73 -37.69 -13.01
N ILE A 504 -14.01 -36.66 -13.81
CA ILE A 504 -13.02 -36.02 -14.68
C ILE A 504 -11.86 -35.47 -13.85
N ALA A 505 -12.15 -34.78 -12.74
CA ALA A 505 -11.10 -34.25 -11.85
C ALA A 505 -10.23 -35.37 -11.28
N ARG A 506 -10.85 -36.45 -10.78
CA ARG A 506 -10.13 -37.62 -10.26
C ARG A 506 -9.23 -38.25 -11.33
N LYS A 507 -9.73 -38.42 -12.55
CA LYS A 507 -8.96 -38.98 -13.67
C LYS A 507 -7.78 -38.08 -14.07
N LYS A 508 -7.98 -36.76 -14.11
CA LYS A 508 -6.91 -35.79 -14.40
C LYS A 508 -5.80 -35.83 -13.36
N LEU A 509 -6.15 -35.85 -12.07
CA LEU A 509 -5.16 -35.97 -10.99
C LEU A 509 -4.44 -37.32 -11.06
N ALA A 510 -5.18 -38.42 -11.21
CA ALA A 510 -4.61 -39.76 -11.27
C ALA A 510 -3.66 -39.96 -12.45
N SER A 511 -3.92 -39.33 -13.60
CA SER A 511 -3.00 -39.39 -14.76
C SER A 511 -1.63 -38.78 -14.49
N LEU A 512 -1.50 -37.97 -13.44
CA LEU A 512 -0.25 -37.37 -12.98
C LEU A 512 0.29 -38.05 -11.71
N GLY A 513 -0.25 -39.22 -11.33
CA GLY A 513 0.12 -39.91 -10.10
C GLY A 513 -0.30 -39.17 -8.83
N ILE A 514 -1.37 -38.37 -8.89
CA ILE A 514 -1.88 -37.61 -7.75
C ILE A 514 -3.29 -38.08 -7.40
N GLU A 515 -3.53 -38.26 -6.11
CA GLU A 515 -4.85 -38.56 -5.54
C GLU A 515 -5.27 -37.40 -4.63
N ASP A 516 -6.52 -36.94 -4.72
CA ASP A 516 -7.11 -36.09 -3.67
C ASP A 516 -7.82 -37.02 -2.67
N LEU A 517 -7.27 -37.10 -1.45
CA LEU A 517 -7.80 -37.97 -0.40
C LEU A 517 -9.21 -37.59 0.06
N ASN A 518 -9.66 -36.37 -0.25
CA ASN A 518 -10.96 -35.85 0.19
C ASN A 518 -11.65 -35.02 -0.90
N LEU A 519 -11.65 -35.51 -2.15
CA LEU A 519 -12.16 -34.77 -3.30
C LEU A 519 -13.65 -34.37 -3.14
N LYS A 520 -13.91 -33.07 -3.02
CA LYS A 520 -15.25 -32.49 -2.86
C LYS A 520 -15.58 -31.51 -3.98
N GLY A 521 -16.88 -31.25 -4.16
CA GLY A 521 -17.36 -30.32 -5.19
C GLY A 521 -16.89 -28.86 -5.00
N ASN A 522 -16.49 -28.48 -3.79
CA ASN A 522 -15.90 -27.17 -3.51
C ASN A 522 -14.38 -27.10 -3.80
N HIS A 523 -13.75 -28.21 -4.23
CA HIS A 523 -12.33 -28.26 -4.62
C HIS A 523 -12.15 -27.93 -6.11
N ILE A 524 -13.25 -27.77 -6.85
CA ILE A 524 -13.25 -27.53 -8.29
C ILE A 524 -14.03 -26.24 -8.57
N LEU A 525 -13.41 -25.31 -9.28
CA LEU A 525 -14.03 -24.10 -9.81
C LEU A 525 -14.49 -24.29 -11.26
N LEU A 526 -15.66 -23.72 -11.54
CA LEU A 526 -16.23 -23.55 -12.86
C LEU A 526 -16.27 -22.06 -13.21
N SER A 527 -16.39 -21.75 -14.50
CA SER A 527 -16.49 -20.38 -14.99
C SER A 527 -17.92 -20.08 -15.42
N VAL A 528 -18.43 -18.93 -14.98
CA VAL A 528 -19.72 -18.37 -15.41
C VAL A 528 -19.44 -17.09 -16.19
N ASP A 529 -20.05 -16.91 -17.35
CA ASP A 529 -19.91 -15.71 -18.16
C ASP A 529 -20.80 -14.56 -17.66
N ASN A 530 -20.68 -13.39 -18.31
CA ASN A 530 -21.47 -12.20 -17.97
C ASN A 530 -23.00 -12.38 -18.16
N SER A 531 -23.45 -13.41 -18.89
CA SER A 531 -24.86 -13.74 -19.04
C SER A 531 -25.38 -14.66 -17.92
N GLY A 532 -24.50 -15.09 -17.01
CA GLY A 532 -24.84 -16.03 -15.93
C GLY A 532 -24.81 -17.49 -16.36
N GLN A 533 -24.28 -17.81 -17.55
CA GLN A 533 -24.22 -19.17 -18.07
C GLN A 533 -22.87 -19.83 -17.79
N LEU A 534 -22.90 -21.15 -17.55
CA LEU A 534 -21.67 -21.94 -17.41
C LEU A 534 -20.92 -21.99 -18.74
N VAL A 535 -19.65 -21.60 -18.69
CA VAL A 535 -18.73 -21.76 -19.81
C VAL A 535 -18.41 -23.25 -19.99
N LYS A 536 -18.60 -23.73 -21.22
CA LYS A 536 -18.45 -25.14 -21.59
C LYS A 536 -17.46 -25.29 -22.73
N ASP A 537 -16.78 -26.42 -22.75
CA ASP A 537 -15.93 -26.85 -23.86
C ASP A 537 -16.77 -27.21 -25.11
N ARG A 538 -16.08 -27.62 -26.18
CA ARG A 538 -16.72 -28.03 -27.45
C ARG A 538 -17.64 -29.25 -27.31
N ASN A 539 -17.48 -30.03 -26.23
CA ASN A 539 -18.28 -31.21 -25.93
C ASN A 539 -19.45 -30.89 -24.97
N GLY A 540 -19.66 -29.61 -24.63
CA GLY A 540 -20.70 -29.18 -23.70
C GLY A 540 -20.38 -29.44 -22.23
N ILE A 541 -19.13 -29.78 -21.90
CA ILE A 541 -18.67 -30.06 -20.53
C ILE A 541 -18.06 -28.78 -19.95
N PRO A 542 -18.46 -28.34 -18.74
CA PRO A 542 -17.80 -27.23 -18.08
C PRO A 542 -16.31 -27.50 -17.83
N ASP A 543 -15.46 -26.52 -18.15
CA ASP A 543 -14.05 -26.59 -17.84
C ASP A 543 -13.84 -26.50 -16.32
N ILE A 544 -12.99 -27.41 -15.81
CA ILE A 544 -12.68 -27.50 -14.38
C ILE A 544 -11.32 -26.92 -14.06
N ARG A 545 -11.24 -26.24 -12.91
CA ARG A 545 -9.99 -25.80 -12.27
C ARG A 545 -9.90 -26.33 -10.86
N ILE A 546 -8.77 -26.92 -10.49
CA ILE A 546 -8.52 -27.34 -9.10
C ILE A 546 -8.21 -26.10 -8.26
N CYS A 547 -8.85 -25.97 -7.10
CA CYS A 547 -8.68 -24.83 -6.20
C CYS A 547 -8.43 -25.20 -4.74
N ASN A 548 -8.33 -26.49 -4.41
CA ASN A 548 -7.89 -26.98 -3.11
C ASN A 548 -6.75 -27.99 -3.30
N PHE A 549 -5.68 -27.82 -2.52
CA PHE A 549 -4.45 -28.61 -2.62
C PHE A 549 -4.04 -29.24 -1.27
N GLU A 550 -4.85 -29.11 -0.23
CA GLU A 550 -4.50 -29.45 1.16
C GLU A 550 -4.22 -30.93 1.39
N LEU A 551 -4.94 -31.79 0.68
CA LEU A 551 -4.95 -33.24 0.88
C LEU A 551 -4.68 -34.00 -0.43
N LEU A 552 -3.96 -33.36 -1.35
CA LEU A 552 -3.41 -34.05 -2.51
C LEU A 552 -2.27 -34.94 -2.05
N LYS A 553 -2.17 -36.15 -2.57
CA LYS A 553 -1.12 -37.11 -2.24
C LYS A 553 -0.52 -37.63 -3.52
N ARG A 554 0.81 -37.60 -3.62
CA ARG A 554 1.52 -38.30 -4.69
C ARG A 554 1.44 -39.79 -4.41
N VAL A 555 0.92 -40.55 -5.36
CA VAL A 555 0.84 -42.00 -5.33
C VAL A 555 2.04 -42.50 -6.12
N GLN A 556 2.89 -43.33 -5.49
CA GLN A 556 3.94 -44.01 -6.25
C GLN A 556 3.27 -44.94 -7.27
N PRO A 557 3.75 -44.96 -8.53
CA PRO A 557 3.18 -45.80 -9.58
C PRO A 557 3.27 -47.30 -9.26
#